data_AF-A0A3E2TAZ2-F1
#
_entry.id   AF-A0A3E2TAZ2-F1
#
_cell.length_a   1.000
_cell.length_b   1.000
_cell.length_c   1.000
_cell.angle_alpha   90.00
_cell.angle_beta   90.00
_cell.angle_gamma   90.00
#
_symmetry.space_group_name_H-M   'P 1'
#
loop_
_entity.id
_entity.type
_entity.pdbx_description
1 polymer ?
#
loop_
_entity_poly.entity_id
_entity_poly.type
_entity_poly.pdbx_seq_one_letter_code
_entity_poly.pdbx_strand_id
1 'polypeptide(L)'
;MNEQNNHAALTIAQQYPPTQYNLLVPMQTVTEIADIQKPVMNSVSISTSLNDGEIYEMEKAKDEWRDSKGYVHKATPAKYALTKKGLTKLMRAAGIKILSSRPVVPSTCQKCAEVNRSIGKPIRCGGCPNKDVKHEVRISVPQLTGENVTIVAHKEIAVEDVTVGMTEKQRAEFMKFRSEMCESKALNRALRTAMQIKSSYLIEEFKKPFVVAYLVPNLDNPAVREEAVKSMFGAANELYGSRPKTSHTVYVDDDDDGYVQPDFEVVPEQEQPQQERPPERPAQRPRQQPAPSNRQQGQNGDSEFCADCGKQVGLDVAEYSRKHFGGVAYCRDCQRNHTWRK
;
A
#
# COMPACT_ATOMS: atom_id res chain seq x y z
N MET A 1 8.87 -47.76 11.35
CA MET A 1 9.09 -46.31 11.38
C MET A 1 8.36 -45.54 10.26
N ASN A 2 7.70 -46.20 9.28
CA ASN A 2 6.94 -45.52 8.22
C ASN A 2 5.49 -45.13 8.58
N GLU A 3 4.89 -45.71 9.63
CA GLU A 3 3.46 -45.49 9.92
C GLU A 3 3.16 -44.17 10.64
N GLN A 4 4.05 -43.70 11.53
CA GLN A 4 3.85 -42.42 12.23
C GLN A 4 3.99 -41.19 11.32
N ASN A 5 4.67 -41.33 10.17
CA ASN A 5 5.06 -40.20 9.32
C ASN A 5 4.05 -39.94 8.18
N ASN A 6 3.44 -41.00 7.63
CA ASN A 6 2.23 -40.86 6.81
C ASN A 6 1.09 -40.20 7.59
N HIS A 7 1.06 -40.37 8.91
CA HIS A 7 0.10 -39.70 9.77
C HIS A 7 0.25 -38.17 9.71
N ALA A 8 1.44 -37.56 9.64
CA ALA A 8 1.57 -36.10 9.73
C ALA A 8 0.97 -35.35 8.52
N ALA A 9 1.28 -35.77 7.29
CA ALA A 9 0.73 -35.17 6.07
C ALA A 9 -0.78 -35.43 5.91
N LEU A 10 -1.24 -36.65 6.25
CA LEU A 10 -2.67 -36.97 6.30
C LEU A 10 -3.41 -36.22 7.42
N THR A 11 -2.77 -35.97 8.56
CA THR A 11 -3.37 -35.27 9.70
C THR A 11 -3.62 -33.81 9.38
N ILE A 12 -2.75 -33.13 8.62
CA ILE A 12 -2.94 -31.72 8.27
C ILE A 12 -4.11 -31.54 7.29
N ALA A 13 -4.20 -32.41 6.27
CA ALA A 13 -5.33 -32.40 5.34
C ALA A 13 -6.66 -32.80 6.02
N GLN A 14 -6.61 -33.65 7.05
CA GLN A 14 -7.77 -34.01 7.88
C GLN A 14 -8.15 -32.91 8.88
N GLN A 15 -7.18 -32.17 9.43
CA GLN A 15 -7.41 -31.06 10.35
C GLN A 15 -8.03 -29.83 9.65
N TYR A 16 -7.76 -29.64 8.35
CA TYR A 16 -8.26 -28.51 7.57
C TYR A 16 -8.94 -28.98 6.28
N PRO A 17 -10.20 -29.45 6.36
CA PRO A 17 -10.92 -29.92 5.19
C PRO A 17 -11.20 -28.76 4.22
N PRO A 18 -11.07 -28.96 2.89
CA PRO A 18 -11.31 -27.93 1.87
C PRO A 18 -12.76 -27.44 1.82
N THR A 19 -13.68 -28.14 2.50
CA THR A 19 -15.07 -27.71 2.68
C THR A 19 -15.18 -26.52 3.63
N GLN A 20 -14.29 -26.40 4.62
CA GLN A 20 -14.31 -25.38 5.66
C GLN A 20 -13.23 -24.29 5.48
N TYR A 21 -12.12 -24.62 4.80
CA TYR A 21 -10.96 -23.74 4.68
C TYR A 21 -10.54 -23.53 3.22
N ASN A 22 -10.02 -22.33 2.92
CA ASN A 22 -9.38 -22.02 1.64
C ASN A 22 -7.86 -22.25 1.78
N LEU A 23 -7.35 -23.39 1.31
CA LEU A 23 -5.92 -23.71 1.36
C LEU A 23 -5.15 -22.95 0.28
N LEU A 24 -4.11 -22.20 0.68
CA LEU A 24 -3.31 -21.36 -0.23
C LEU A 24 -2.11 -22.08 -0.87
N VAL A 25 -1.77 -23.27 -0.39
CA VAL A 25 -0.66 -24.08 -0.94
C VAL A 25 -1.15 -25.53 -1.10
N PRO A 26 -0.95 -26.16 -2.27
CA PRO A 26 -1.33 -27.56 -2.47
C PRO A 26 -0.46 -28.49 -1.62
N MET A 27 -1.01 -28.97 -0.50
CA MET A 27 -0.33 -29.89 0.43
C MET A 27 -0.14 -31.30 -0.11
N GLN A 28 -0.77 -31.63 -1.23
CA GLN A 28 -0.68 -32.96 -1.86
C GLN A 28 0.75 -33.34 -2.27
N THR A 29 1.68 -32.38 -2.31
CA THR A 29 3.09 -32.60 -2.67
C THR A 29 4.01 -32.84 -1.48
N VAL A 30 3.54 -32.64 -0.24
CA VAL A 30 4.37 -32.84 0.95
C VAL A 30 4.39 -34.34 1.27
N THR A 31 5.35 -35.01 0.65
CA THR A 31 5.55 -36.46 0.80
C THR A 31 6.23 -36.80 2.12
N GLU A 32 7.16 -35.97 2.61
CA GLU A 32 7.90 -36.21 3.85
C GLU A 32 8.36 -34.86 4.47
N ILE A 33 7.95 -34.56 5.71
CA ILE A 33 8.53 -33.45 6.50
C ILE A 33 9.58 -34.07 7.43
N ALA A 34 10.81 -33.58 7.39
CA ALA A 34 11.86 -34.06 8.27
C ALA A 34 11.57 -33.69 9.74
N ASP A 35 11.91 -34.57 10.70
CA ASP A 35 11.66 -34.37 12.15
C ASP A 35 12.26 -33.08 12.74
N ILE A 36 13.21 -32.48 12.00
CA ILE A 36 13.82 -31.19 12.30
C ILE A 36 12.90 -30.00 12.07
N GLN A 37 11.76 -30.18 11.39
CA GLN A 37 10.84 -29.13 10.99
C GLN A 37 9.41 -29.47 11.43
N LYS A 38 8.70 -28.46 11.94
CA LYS A 38 7.31 -28.54 12.36
C LYS A 38 6.47 -27.63 11.47
N PRO A 39 5.39 -28.13 10.85
CA PRO A 39 4.46 -27.28 10.10
C PRO A 39 3.66 -26.42 11.08
N VAL A 40 3.67 -25.11 10.84
CA VAL A 40 2.82 -24.14 11.54
C VAL A 40 1.78 -23.63 10.54
N MET A 41 0.52 -23.67 10.97
CA MET A 41 -0.59 -23.15 10.18
C MET A 41 -1.04 -21.79 10.70
N ASN A 42 -1.16 -20.85 9.77
CA ASN A 42 -1.69 -19.52 10.04
C ASN A 42 -3.00 -19.35 9.28
N SER A 43 -4.10 -19.24 10.01
CA SER A 43 -5.42 -18.96 9.46
C SER A 43 -5.67 -17.46 9.42
N VAL A 44 -6.03 -16.94 8.24
CA VAL A 44 -6.37 -15.54 7.99
C VAL A 44 -7.80 -15.44 7.52
N SER A 45 -8.63 -14.71 8.26
CA SER A 45 -9.96 -14.33 7.80
C SER A 45 -9.89 -13.03 7.00
N ILE A 46 -10.63 -12.99 5.90
CA ILE A 46 -10.87 -11.79 5.11
C ILE A 46 -12.25 -11.26 5.46
N SER A 47 -12.38 -9.95 5.69
CA SER A 47 -13.66 -9.34 5.96
C SER A 47 -14.57 -9.40 4.74
N THR A 48 -15.82 -9.80 4.96
CA THR A 48 -16.88 -9.81 3.95
C THR A 48 -17.55 -8.45 3.78
N SER A 49 -17.19 -7.45 4.59
CA SER A 49 -17.76 -6.11 4.48
C SER A 49 -17.05 -5.31 3.38
N LEU A 50 -17.81 -4.62 2.52
CA LEU A 50 -17.22 -3.76 1.49
C LEU A 50 -16.56 -2.51 2.08
N ASN A 51 -17.00 -2.07 3.26
CA ASN A 51 -16.48 -0.89 3.95
C ASN A 51 -15.04 -1.07 4.45
N ASP A 52 -14.65 -2.31 4.79
CA ASP A 52 -13.29 -2.59 5.26
C ASP A 52 -12.25 -2.52 4.14
N GLY A 53 -12.70 -2.52 2.88
CA GLY A 53 -11.85 -2.42 1.70
C GLY A 53 -10.92 -3.61 1.49
N GLU A 54 -11.20 -4.77 2.10
CA GLU A 54 -10.44 -6.01 1.86
C GLU A 54 -10.94 -6.76 0.60
N ILE A 55 -12.20 -6.55 0.22
CA ILE A 55 -12.84 -7.08 -0.99
C ILE A 55 -13.45 -5.97 -1.84
N TYR A 56 -13.59 -6.21 -3.14
CA TYR A 56 -14.35 -5.37 -4.07
C TYR A 56 -15.26 -6.23 -4.95
N GLU A 57 -16.39 -5.67 -5.37
CA GLU A 57 -17.30 -6.31 -6.31
C GLU A 57 -16.70 -6.28 -7.72
N MET A 58 -16.44 -7.45 -8.31
CA MET A 58 -15.86 -7.59 -9.64
C MET A 58 -16.95 -7.78 -10.70
N GLU A 59 -17.93 -8.63 -10.41
CA GLU A 59 -19.09 -8.88 -11.27
C GLU A 59 -20.36 -8.63 -10.46
N LYS A 60 -21.19 -7.72 -10.96
CA LYS A 60 -22.53 -7.50 -10.40
C LYS A 60 -23.40 -8.72 -10.61
N ALA A 61 -24.28 -8.98 -9.66
CA ALA A 61 -25.34 -9.97 -9.85
C ALA A 61 -26.13 -9.61 -11.11
N LYS A 62 -26.40 -10.62 -11.94
CA LYS A 62 -27.26 -10.48 -13.12
C LYS A 62 -28.48 -11.33 -12.89
N ASP A 63 -29.64 -10.72 -13.03
CA ASP A 63 -30.92 -11.43 -13.01
C ASP A 63 -31.09 -12.27 -14.27
N GLU A 64 -32.00 -13.23 -14.20
CA GLU A 64 -32.36 -14.04 -15.36
C GLU A 64 -32.95 -13.11 -16.43
N TRP A 65 -32.37 -13.14 -17.63
CA TRP A 65 -32.88 -12.36 -18.75
C TRP A 65 -32.94 -13.21 -20.01
N ARG A 66 -33.94 -12.94 -20.84
CA ARG A 66 -34.11 -13.59 -22.15
C ARG A 66 -33.54 -12.69 -23.22
N ASP A 67 -32.68 -13.26 -24.06
CA ASP A 67 -32.19 -12.53 -25.22
C ASP A 67 -33.29 -12.39 -26.29
N SER A 68 -33.03 -11.52 -27.28
CA SER A 68 -33.93 -11.33 -28.42
C SER A 68 -34.05 -12.58 -29.32
N LYS A 69 -33.23 -13.62 -29.09
CA LYS A 69 -33.21 -14.89 -29.83
C LYS A 69 -33.88 -16.03 -29.05
N GLY A 70 -34.50 -15.73 -27.90
CA GLY A 70 -35.23 -16.69 -27.07
C GLY A 70 -34.36 -17.51 -26.10
N TYR A 71 -33.05 -17.28 -26.03
CA TYR A 71 -32.14 -17.94 -25.10
C TYR A 71 -32.27 -17.35 -23.69
N VAL A 72 -32.42 -18.22 -22.70
CA VAL A 72 -32.52 -17.84 -21.28
C VAL A 72 -31.12 -17.78 -20.68
N HIS A 73 -30.67 -16.59 -20.33
CA HIS A 73 -29.45 -16.41 -19.54
C HIS A 73 -29.80 -16.56 -18.05
N LYS A 74 -29.34 -17.64 -17.42
CA LYS A 74 -29.55 -17.91 -15.99
C LYS A 74 -28.94 -16.78 -15.13
N ALA A 75 -29.57 -16.53 -13.98
CA ALA A 75 -29.06 -15.59 -13.00
C ALA A 75 -27.64 -15.99 -12.54
N THR A 76 -26.71 -15.04 -12.58
CA THR A 76 -25.34 -15.23 -12.07
C THR A 76 -25.17 -14.41 -10.79
N PRO A 77 -24.76 -15.05 -9.67
CA PRO A 77 -24.54 -14.34 -8.41
C PRO A 77 -23.38 -13.35 -8.53
N ALA A 78 -23.39 -12.33 -7.68
CA ALA A 78 -22.29 -11.36 -7.60
C ALA A 78 -20.98 -12.06 -7.21
N LYS A 79 -19.89 -11.69 -7.86
CA LYS A 79 -18.55 -12.19 -7.56
C LYS A 79 -17.65 -11.09 -7.03
N TYR A 80 -16.91 -11.42 -5.99
CA TYR A 80 -16.05 -10.51 -5.26
C TYR A 80 -14.58 -10.91 -5.43
N ALA A 81 -13.68 -9.94 -5.42
CA ALA A 81 -12.25 -10.17 -5.55
C ALA A 81 -11.48 -9.45 -4.43
N LEU A 82 -10.30 -9.98 -4.10
CA LEU A 82 -9.45 -9.37 -3.08
C LEU A 82 -8.81 -8.07 -3.59
N THR A 83 -8.86 -7.03 -2.76
CA THR A 83 -8.15 -5.77 -2.99
C THR A 83 -6.65 -5.90 -2.65
N LYS A 84 -5.89 -4.82 -2.89
CA LYS A 84 -4.49 -4.71 -2.41
C LYS A 84 -4.39 -4.94 -0.90
N LYS A 85 -5.33 -4.43 -0.10
CA LYS A 85 -5.33 -4.59 1.37
C LYS A 85 -5.51 -6.06 1.77
N GLY A 86 -6.49 -6.75 1.18
CA GLY A 86 -6.71 -8.18 1.41
C GLY A 86 -5.51 -9.04 1.00
N LEU A 87 -4.91 -8.75 -0.17
CA LEU A 87 -3.71 -9.45 -0.64
C LEU A 87 -2.49 -9.21 0.26
N THR A 88 -2.27 -7.98 0.74
CA THR A 88 -1.18 -7.65 1.67
C THR A 88 -1.34 -8.38 3.01
N LYS A 89 -2.57 -8.55 3.50
CA LYS A 89 -2.86 -9.32 4.71
C LYS A 89 -2.45 -10.79 4.55
N LEU A 90 -2.83 -11.41 3.43
CA LEU A 90 -2.41 -12.77 3.09
C LEU A 90 -0.89 -12.88 2.88
N MET A 91 -0.28 -11.91 2.20
CA MET A 91 1.16 -11.85 1.97
C MET A 91 1.95 -11.87 3.30
N ARG A 92 1.53 -11.07 4.27
CA ARG A 92 2.15 -11.02 5.62
C ARG A 92 2.01 -12.35 6.34
N ALA A 93 0.82 -12.95 6.30
CA ALA A 93 0.57 -14.23 6.94
C ALA A 93 1.33 -15.40 6.30
N ALA A 94 1.58 -15.31 5.00
CA ALA A 94 2.33 -16.28 4.24
C ALA A 94 3.86 -16.10 4.32
N GLY A 95 4.34 -15.06 5.00
CA GLY A 95 5.78 -14.77 5.07
C GLY A 95 6.41 -14.43 3.72
N ILE A 96 5.61 -13.96 2.75
CA ILE A 96 6.09 -13.60 1.42
C ILE A 96 6.91 -12.31 1.53
N LYS A 97 8.10 -12.31 0.95
CA LYS A 97 9.00 -11.15 0.92
C LYS A 97 9.06 -10.54 -0.47
N ILE A 98 8.93 -9.23 -0.56
CA ILE A 98 9.18 -8.49 -1.80
C ILE A 98 10.68 -8.32 -1.94
N LEU A 99 11.26 -8.93 -2.99
CA LEU A 99 12.70 -8.86 -3.25
C LEU A 99 13.06 -7.59 -4.02
N SER A 100 12.28 -7.27 -5.05
CA SER A 100 12.48 -6.08 -5.86
C SER A 100 11.22 -5.68 -6.60
N SER A 101 11.00 -4.37 -6.72
CA SER A 101 10.04 -3.76 -7.63
C SER A 101 10.79 -2.75 -8.48
N ARG A 102 10.73 -2.88 -9.80
CA ARG A 102 11.47 -1.97 -10.71
C ARG A 102 10.71 -1.70 -12.00
N PRO A 103 10.81 -0.49 -12.55
CA PRO A 103 10.32 -0.21 -13.89
C PRO A 103 11.16 -0.96 -14.93
N VAL A 104 10.51 -1.46 -15.98
CA VAL A 104 11.13 -2.16 -17.11
C VAL A 104 10.68 -1.49 -18.41
N VAL A 105 11.48 -1.61 -19.46
CA VAL A 105 11.15 -1.04 -20.77
C VAL A 105 9.87 -1.69 -21.33
N PRO A 106 8.83 -0.90 -21.70
CA PRO A 106 7.62 -1.40 -22.34
C PRO A 106 7.89 -2.11 -23.66
N SER A 107 6.99 -3.01 -24.07
CA SER A 107 7.12 -3.79 -25.30
C SER A 107 7.20 -2.91 -26.56
N THR A 108 6.46 -1.81 -26.59
CA THR A 108 6.50 -0.78 -27.64
C THR A 108 7.88 -0.14 -27.76
N CYS A 109 8.50 0.19 -26.62
CA CYS A 109 9.86 0.71 -26.56
C CYS A 109 10.92 -0.37 -26.88
N GLN A 110 10.72 -1.63 -26.48
CA GLN A 110 11.61 -2.75 -26.82
C GLN A 110 11.68 -2.96 -28.33
N LYS A 111 10.52 -3.01 -29.01
CA LYS A 111 10.47 -3.11 -30.48
C LYS A 111 11.18 -1.95 -31.17
N CYS A 112 10.96 -0.72 -30.69
CA CYS A 112 11.66 0.46 -31.21
C CYS A 112 13.18 0.35 -31.05
N ALA A 113 13.65 -0.13 -29.88
CA ALA A 113 15.07 -0.34 -29.63
C ALA A 113 15.66 -1.42 -30.55
N GLU A 114 14.96 -2.53 -30.75
CA GLU A 114 15.39 -3.63 -31.63
C GLU A 114 15.48 -3.19 -33.09
N VAL A 115 14.48 -2.46 -33.60
CA VAL A 115 14.47 -1.95 -34.98
C VAL A 115 15.59 -0.93 -35.22
N ASN A 116 15.82 -0.02 -34.29
CA ASN A 116 16.90 0.95 -34.43
C ASN A 116 18.28 0.28 -34.32
N ARG A 117 18.41 -0.74 -33.46
CA ARG A 117 19.62 -1.56 -33.37
C ARG A 117 19.91 -2.32 -34.67
N SER A 118 18.89 -2.85 -35.35
CA SER A 118 19.08 -3.55 -36.64
C SER A 118 19.42 -2.62 -37.80
N ILE A 119 18.93 -1.37 -37.79
CA ILE A 119 19.22 -0.35 -38.81
C ILE A 119 20.52 0.42 -38.48
N GLY A 120 21.13 0.21 -37.31
CA GLY A 120 22.32 0.92 -36.86
C GLY A 120 22.06 2.40 -36.51
N LYS A 121 20.81 2.76 -36.21
CA LYS A 121 20.41 4.12 -35.83
C LYS A 121 20.36 4.26 -34.30
N PRO A 122 20.74 5.42 -33.75
CA PRO A 122 20.59 5.68 -32.31
C PRO A 122 19.11 5.82 -31.93
N ILE A 123 18.76 5.29 -30.75
CA ILE A 123 17.41 5.36 -30.21
C ILE A 123 17.17 6.76 -29.64
N ARG A 124 16.14 7.47 -30.12
CA ARG A 124 15.73 8.77 -29.58
C ARG A 124 14.62 8.62 -28.53
N CYS A 125 14.97 8.05 -27.38
CA CYS A 125 14.06 7.94 -26.24
C CYS A 125 13.62 9.33 -25.75
N GLY A 126 12.37 9.47 -25.32
CA GLY A 126 11.80 10.71 -24.76
C GLY A 126 11.11 11.64 -25.77
N GLY A 127 11.37 11.49 -27.07
CA GLY A 127 10.72 12.29 -28.13
C GLY A 127 9.53 11.62 -28.81
N CYS A 128 9.24 10.36 -28.49
CA CYS A 128 8.12 9.61 -29.08
C CYS A 128 6.82 9.84 -28.28
N PRO A 129 5.65 9.74 -28.92
CA PRO A 129 4.36 9.95 -28.25
C PRO A 129 4.01 8.84 -27.24
N ASN A 130 4.80 7.77 -27.21
CA ASN A 130 4.57 6.61 -26.36
C ASN A 130 4.73 6.95 -24.88
N LYS A 131 3.69 6.66 -24.09
CA LYS A 131 3.67 6.84 -22.63
C LYS A 131 3.34 5.53 -21.91
N ASP A 132 3.63 4.39 -22.51
CA ASP A 132 3.41 3.09 -21.87
C ASP A 132 4.34 2.91 -20.66
N VAL A 133 3.90 2.10 -19.70
CA VAL A 133 4.69 1.78 -18.50
C VAL A 133 4.65 0.27 -18.27
N LYS A 134 5.80 -0.30 -17.92
CA LYS A 134 5.93 -1.71 -17.55
C LYS A 134 6.70 -1.82 -16.24
N HIS A 135 6.22 -2.68 -15.35
CA HIS A 135 6.87 -2.99 -14.08
C HIS A 135 7.12 -4.49 -13.95
N GLU A 136 8.25 -4.81 -13.33
CA GLU A 136 8.61 -6.15 -12.90
C GLU A 136 8.67 -6.17 -11.38
N VAL A 137 7.95 -7.12 -10.78
CA VAL A 137 7.98 -7.37 -9.35
C VAL A 137 8.45 -8.79 -9.12
N ARG A 138 9.43 -8.94 -8.23
CA ARG A 138 9.99 -10.23 -7.79
C ARG A 138 9.65 -10.44 -6.32
N ILE A 139 9.02 -11.56 -6.03
CA ILE A 139 8.66 -11.97 -4.67
C ILE A 139 9.27 -13.33 -4.34
N SER A 140 9.56 -13.56 -3.07
CA SER A 140 10.03 -14.82 -2.51
C SER A 140 8.94 -15.45 -1.66
N VAL A 141 8.59 -16.70 -1.94
CA VAL A 141 7.57 -17.47 -1.23
C VAL A 141 8.25 -18.63 -0.50
N PRO A 142 8.13 -18.74 0.83
CA PRO A 142 8.63 -19.90 1.55
C PRO A 142 7.74 -21.11 1.24
N GLN A 143 8.34 -22.22 0.79
CA GLN A 143 7.60 -23.47 0.58
C GLN A 143 7.68 -24.40 1.78
N LEU A 144 6.76 -25.38 1.81
CA LEU A 144 6.75 -26.49 2.76
C LEU A 144 7.89 -27.49 2.56
N THR A 145 8.79 -27.26 1.60
CA THR A 145 10.02 -28.03 1.43
C THR A 145 11.23 -27.36 2.11
N GLY A 146 11.04 -26.14 2.65
CA GLY A 146 12.12 -25.32 3.21
C GLY A 146 12.85 -24.46 2.19
N GLU A 147 12.64 -24.68 0.89
CA GLU A 147 13.19 -23.83 -0.18
C GLU A 147 12.30 -22.59 -0.43
N ASN A 148 12.94 -21.47 -0.78
CA ASN A 148 12.26 -20.25 -1.19
C ASN A 148 12.07 -20.23 -2.71
N VAL A 149 10.83 -20.22 -3.18
CA VAL A 149 10.55 -20.04 -4.60
C VAL A 149 10.43 -18.57 -4.95
N THR A 150 11.20 -18.15 -5.95
CA THR A 150 11.13 -16.80 -6.49
C THR A 150 10.12 -16.73 -7.63
N ILE A 151 9.16 -15.82 -7.52
CA ILE A 151 8.15 -15.58 -8.56
C ILE A 151 8.38 -14.20 -9.15
N VAL A 152 8.43 -14.13 -10.48
CA VAL A 152 8.58 -12.89 -11.23
C VAL A 152 7.28 -12.63 -11.97
N ALA A 153 6.70 -11.45 -11.78
CA ALA A 153 5.52 -11.02 -12.51
C ALA A 153 5.79 -9.70 -13.23
N HIS A 154 5.30 -9.63 -14.47
CA HIS A 154 5.32 -8.41 -15.26
C HIS A 154 3.91 -7.87 -15.42
N LYS A 155 3.76 -6.55 -15.32
CA LYS A 155 2.57 -5.85 -15.77
C LYS A 155 2.98 -4.72 -16.70
N GLU A 156 2.28 -4.63 -17.82
CA GLU A 156 2.39 -3.53 -18.76
C GLU A 156 1.03 -2.84 -18.85
N ILE A 157 1.05 -1.52 -18.93
CA ILE A 157 -0.11 -0.69 -19.16
C ILE A 157 0.15 0.13 -20.42
N ALA A 158 -0.63 -0.17 -21.47
CA ALA A 158 -0.75 0.67 -22.64
C ALA A 158 -1.67 1.85 -22.31
N VAL A 159 -1.18 3.08 -22.43
CA VAL A 159 -1.96 4.27 -22.02
C VAL A 159 -3.16 4.48 -22.93
N GLU A 160 -3.02 4.22 -24.22
CA GLU A 160 -4.09 4.39 -25.20
C GLU A 160 -5.28 3.49 -24.87
N ASP A 161 -5.04 2.20 -24.60
CA ASP A 161 -6.09 1.22 -24.27
C ASP A 161 -6.85 1.54 -22.98
N VAL A 162 -6.13 2.02 -21.95
CA VAL A 162 -6.75 2.27 -20.64
C VAL A 162 -7.50 3.60 -20.61
N THR A 163 -7.12 4.55 -21.47
CA THR A 163 -7.75 5.88 -21.49
C THR A 163 -8.99 5.95 -22.38
N VAL A 164 -9.34 4.87 -23.09
CA VAL A 164 -10.58 4.78 -23.87
C VAL A 164 -11.79 4.92 -22.95
N GLY A 165 -12.56 5.99 -23.12
CA GLY A 165 -13.76 6.27 -22.33
C GLY A 165 -13.52 6.97 -20.98
N MET A 166 -12.27 7.33 -20.65
CA MET A 166 -11.98 8.17 -19.48
C MET A 166 -12.29 9.64 -19.77
N THR A 167 -12.81 10.35 -18.77
CA THR A 167 -12.88 11.81 -18.82
C THR A 167 -11.48 12.43 -18.81
N GLU A 168 -11.34 13.66 -19.30
CA GLU A 168 -10.04 14.34 -19.37
C GLU A 168 -9.37 14.51 -17.99
N LYS A 169 -10.17 14.74 -16.93
CA LYS A 169 -9.70 14.80 -15.54
C LYS A 169 -9.15 13.45 -15.06
N GLN A 170 -9.91 12.37 -15.29
CA GLN A 170 -9.47 11.02 -14.93
C GLN A 170 -8.21 10.62 -15.69
N ARG A 171 -8.11 11.01 -16.97
CA ARG A 171 -6.90 10.80 -17.78
C ARG A 171 -5.70 11.54 -17.19
N ALA A 172 -5.85 12.80 -16.78
CA ALA A 172 -4.77 13.57 -16.17
C ALA A 172 -4.27 12.95 -14.86
N GLU A 173 -5.17 12.51 -13.98
CA GLU A 173 -4.81 11.81 -12.74
C GLU A 173 -4.15 10.46 -13.02
N PHE A 174 -4.71 9.68 -13.95
CA PHE A 174 -4.12 8.41 -14.37
C PHE A 174 -2.71 8.59 -14.90
N MET A 175 -2.45 9.64 -15.67
CA MET A 175 -1.12 9.94 -16.21
C MET A 175 -0.07 10.25 -15.13
N LYS A 176 -0.49 10.81 -13.98
CA LYS A 176 0.38 11.04 -12.81
C LYS A 176 0.70 9.73 -12.10
N PHE A 177 -0.34 8.95 -11.76
CA PHE A 177 -0.21 7.74 -10.94
C PHE A 177 -0.01 6.44 -11.75
N ARG A 178 0.20 6.52 -13.08
CA ARG A 178 0.34 5.33 -13.95
C ARG A 178 1.45 4.38 -13.50
N SER A 179 2.55 4.93 -12.97
CA SER A 179 3.71 4.14 -12.52
C SER A 179 3.36 3.31 -11.29
N GLU A 180 2.90 3.96 -10.22
CA GLU A 180 2.47 3.33 -8.97
C GLU A 180 1.31 2.34 -9.18
N MET A 181 0.39 2.69 -10.08
CA MET A 181 -0.73 1.82 -10.46
C MET A 181 -0.23 0.58 -11.20
N CYS A 182 0.77 0.73 -12.08
CA CYS A 182 1.39 -0.39 -12.78
C CYS A 182 2.16 -1.31 -11.83
N GLU A 183 2.93 -0.74 -10.92
CA GLU A 183 3.63 -1.46 -9.85
C GLU A 183 2.65 -2.25 -8.97
N SER A 184 1.61 -1.59 -8.45
CA SER A 184 0.62 -2.24 -7.59
C SER A 184 -0.11 -3.37 -8.33
N LYS A 185 -0.38 -3.22 -9.63
CA LYS A 185 -0.96 -4.28 -10.46
C LYS A 185 0.02 -5.44 -10.71
N ALA A 186 1.32 -5.17 -10.88
CA ALA A 186 2.36 -6.20 -11.00
C ALA A 186 2.51 -6.99 -9.70
N LEU A 187 2.55 -6.31 -8.55
CA LEU A 187 2.62 -6.96 -7.24
C LEU A 187 1.38 -7.82 -6.98
N ASN A 188 0.18 -7.29 -7.24
CA ASN A 188 -1.07 -8.05 -7.08
C ASN A 188 -1.12 -9.28 -8.00
N ARG A 189 -0.50 -9.22 -9.19
CA ARG A 189 -0.35 -10.36 -10.09
C ARG A 189 0.61 -11.40 -9.50
N ALA A 190 1.77 -10.98 -9.01
CA ALA A 190 2.74 -11.86 -8.36
C ALA A 190 2.13 -12.58 -7.15
N LEU A 191 1.43 -11.85 -6.27
CA LEU A 191 0.78 -12.42 -5.08
C LEU A 191 -0.31 -13.43 -5.44
N ARG A 192 -1.14 -13.15 -6.46
CA ARG A 192 -2.15 -14.09 -6.92
C ARG A 192 -1.54 -15.39 -7.45
N THR A 193 -0.45 -15.29 -8.21
CA THR A 193 0.30 -16.47 -8.70
C THR A 193 0.97 -17.23 -7.57
N ALA A 194 1.56 -16.53 -6.60
CA ALA A 194 2.22 -17.13 -5.43
C ALA A 194 1.27 -17.97 -4.58
N MET A 195 0.09 -17.43 -4.27
CA MET A 195 -0.87 -18.05 -3.36
C MET A 195 -1.90 -18.92 -4.09
N GLN A 196 -1.78 -19.05 -5.42
CA GLN A 196 -2.70 -19.80 -6.29
C GLN A 196 -4.19 -19.50 -6.02
N ILE A 197 -4.50 -18.24 -5.70
CA ILE A 197 -5.87 -17.82 -5.39
C ILE A 197 -6.69 -17.60 -6.66
N LYS A 198 -7.99 -17.88 -6.57
CA LYS A 198 -8.94 -17.62 -7.65
C LYS A 198 -9.01 -16.11 -7.93
N SER A 199 -9.37 -15.75 -9.16
CA SER A 199 -9.58 -14.34 -9.54
C SER A 199 -10.77 -13.70 -8.82
N SER A 200 -11.81 -14.50 -8.56
CA SER A 200 -13.07 -14.07 -7.98
C SER A 200 -13.70 -15.19 -7.15
N TYR A 201 -14.40 -14.83 -6.09
CA TYR A 201 -15.05 -15.71 -5.13
C TYR A 201 -16.49 -15.27 -4.87
N LEU A 202 -17.33 -16.20 -4.43
CA LEU A 202 -18.62 -15.87 -3.83
C LEU A 202 -18.44 -15.33 -2.41
N ILE A 203 -19.41 -14.55 -1.92
CA ILE A 203 -19.35 -13.99 -0.56
C ILE A 203 -19.29 -15.08 0.52
N GLU A 204 -19.91 -16.23 0.26
CA GLU A 204 -19.90 -17.39 1.17
C GLU A 204 -18.54 -18.08 1.19
N GLU A 205 -17.79 -18.07 0.08
CA GLU A 205 -16.43 -18.60 0.03
C GLU A 205 -15.46 -17.74 0.85
N PHE A 206 -15.70 -16.43 0.97
CA PHE A 206 -14.91 -15.54 1.81
C PHE A 206 -15.13 -15.74 3.31
N LYS A 207 -16.26 -16.33 3.72
CA LYS A 207 -16.48 -16.71 5.13
C LYS A 207 -15.52 -17.81 5.57
N LYS A 208 -15.00 -18.60 4.62
CA LYS A 208 -14.01 -19.63 4.90
C LYS A 208 -12.63 -18.97 5.08
N PRO A 209 -11.96 -19.16 6.22
CA PRO A 209 -10.65 -18.57 6.44
C PRO A 209 -9.62 -19.19 5.48
N PHE A 210 -8.67 -18.36 5.06
CA PHE A 210 -7.53 -18.78 4.26
C PHE A 210 -6.46 -19.36 5.17
N VAL A 211 -5.94 -20.53 4.85
CA VAL A 211 -4.90 -21.18 5.65
C VAL A 211 -3.59 -21.20 4.86
N VAL A 212 -2.55 -20.64 5.47
CA VAL A 212 -1.17 -20.75 5.00
C VAL A 212 -0.42 -21.69 5.92
N ALA A 213 0.33 -22.62 5.35
CA ALA A 213 1.27 -23.42 6.10
C ALA A 213 2.69 -23.06 5.72
N TYR A 214 3.54 -22.94 6.73
CA TYR A 214 4.98 -22.79 6.58
C TYR A 214 5.68 -23.68 7.60
N LEU A 215 6.93 -24.01 7.34
CA LEU A 215 7.75 -24.82 8.24
C LEU A 215 8.52 -23.93 9.20
N VAL A 216 8.56 -24.34 10.46
CA VAL A 216 9.40 -23.74 11.51
C VAL A 216 10.34 -24.82 12.04
N PRO A 217 11.61 -24.50 12.38
CA PRO A 217 12.48 -25.44 13.06
C PRO A 217 11.82 -26.05 14.30
N ASN A 218 11.87 -27.37 14.43
CA ASN A 218 11.27 -28.09 15.53
C ASN A 218 12.16 -27.98 16.79
N LEU A 219 11.84 -27.02 17.66
CA LEU A 219 12.56 -26.79 18.91
C LEU A 219 12.41 -27.91 19.94
N ASP A 220 11.50 -28.86 19.71
CA ASP A 220 11.34 -30.03 20.58
C ASP A 220 12.57 -30.98 20.45
N ASN A 221 13.27 -30.95 19.31
CA ASN A 221 14.50 -31.71 19.11
C ASN A 221 15.73 -30.95 19.70
N PRO A 222 16.49 -31.55 20.63
CA PRO A 222 17.63 -30.90 21.28
C PRO A 222 18.73 -30.48 20.30
N ALA A 223 18.98 -31.26 19.24
CA ALA A 223 20.01 -30.93 18.25
C ALA A 223 19.64 -29.70 17.41
N VAL A 224 18.35 -29.57 17.04
CA VAL A 224 17.84 -28.41 16.31
C VAL A 224 17.82 -27.17 17.21
N ARG A 225 17.47 -27.35 18.49
CA ARG A 225 17.48 -26.26 19.47
C ARG A 225 18.89 -25.70 19.67
N GLU A 226 19.89 -26.57 19.84
CA GLU A 226 21.28 -26.16 20.03
C GLU A 226 21.81 -25.43 18.78
N GLU A 227 21.59 -25.96 17.59
CA GLU A 227 22.05 -25.31 16.35
C GLU A 227 21.26 -24.02 16.04
N ALA A 228 19.96 -23.96 16.36
CA ALA A 228 19.17 -22.73 16.22
C ALA A 228 19.63 -21.62 17.19
N VAL A 229 19.95 -21.98 18.44
CA VAL A 229 20.55 -21.07 19.42
C VAL A 229 21.92 -20.62 18.93
N LYS A 230 22.78 -21.56 18.48
CA LYS A 230 24.09 -21.25 17.92
C LYS A 230 24.02 -20.35 16.69
N SER A 231 23.05 -20.55 15.79
CA SER A 231 22.83 -19.67 14.64
C SER A 231 22.34 -18.28 15.06
N MET A 232 21.40 -18.19 16.01
CA MET A 232 20.88 -16.91 16.51
C MET A 232 21.94 -16.06 17.23
N PHE A 233 22.77 -16.69 18.07
CA PHE A 233 23.77 -15.97 18.87
C PHE A 233 25.15 -15.92 18.19
N GLY A 234 25.51 -16.93 17.42
CA GLY A 234 26.77 -17.01 16.67
C GLY A 234 26.81 -16.04 15.51
N ALA A 235 25.76 -15.95 14.69
CA ALA A 235 25.72 -14.98 13.59
C ALA A 235 25.74 -13.52 14.13
N ALA A 236 25.08 -13.27 15.26
CA ALA A 236 25.09 -11.95 15.90
C ALA A 236 26.47 -11.59 16.46
N ASN A 237 27.19 -12.54 17.08
CA ASN A 237 28.53 -12.31 17.60
C ASN A 237 29.59 -12.22 16.49
N GLU A 238 29.47 -13.02 15.43
CA GLU A 238 30.45 -13.10 14.35
C GLU A 238 30.35 -11.92 13.38
N LEU A 239 29.14 -11.36 13.17
CA LEU A 239 28.94 -10.16 12.34
C LEU A 239 29.19 -8.85 13.08
N TYR A 240 28.92 -8.77 14.40
CA TYR A 240 28.89 -7.48 15.11
C TYR A 240 29.87 -7.37 16.28
N GLY A 241 30.50 -8.46 16.71
CA GLY A 241 31.20 -8.50 18.00
C GLY A 241 30.25 -8.21 19.16
N SER A 242 30.69 -8.42 20.40
CA SER A 242 29.88 -8.19 21.60
C SER A 242 29.52 -6.69 21.78
N ARG A 243 28.50 -6.19 21.07
CA ARG A 243 27.86 -4.89 21.30
C ARG A 243 26.33 -5.03 21.30
N PRO A 244 25.61 -4.26 22.14
CA PRO A 244 24.17 -4.36 22.25
C PRO A 244 23.48 -3.81 20.99
N LYS A 245 22.34 -4.42 20.64
CA LYS A 245 21.58 -4.14 19.41
C LYS A 245 20.94 -2.75 19.46
N THR A 246 21.30 -1.85 18.55
CA THR A 246 20.44 -0.73 18.14
C THR A 246 19.82 -1.08 16.78
N SER A 247 18.56 -1.51 16.76
CA SER A 247 17.80 -1.63 15.52
C SER A 247 17.37 -0.23 15.07
N HIS A 248 17.93 0.26 13.96
CA HIS A 248 17.50 1.52 13.33
C HIS A 248 16.43 1.24 12.28
N THR A 249 15.22 1.75 12.51
CA THR A 249 14.20 1.96 11.48
C THR A 249 14.41 3.31 10.79
N VAL A 250 14.31 3.31 9.46
CA VAL A 250 14.50 4.47 8.57
C VAL A 250 13.15 5.15 8.34
N TYR A 251 13.14 6.48 8.44
CA TYR A 251 11.97 7.33 8.24
C TYR A 251 11.64 7.51 6.75
N VAL A 252 10.37 7.77 6.47
CA VAL A 252 9.76 7.93 5.16
C VAL A 252 8.98 9.24 5.18
N ASP A 253 9.27 10.18 4.27
CA ASP A 253 8.39 11.31 3.95
C ASP A 253 8.42 11.58 2.43
N ASP A 254 7.28 11.93 1.86
CA ASP A 254 7.09 12.25 0.44
C ASP A 254 7.48 13.72 0.10
N ASP A 255 7.31 14.62 1.08
CA ASP A 255 7.74 16.03 1.20
C ASP A 255 7.29 16.44 2.63
N ASP A 256 8.16 16.81 3.58
CA ASP A 256 7.75 17.08 4.98
C ASP A 256 7.31 18.55 5.18
N ASP A 257 6.02 18.84 5.00
CA ASP A 257 5.35 19.95 5.70
C ASP A 257 4.94 19.52 7.12
N GLY A 258 5.97 19.40 7.96
CA GLY A 258 5.93 19.78 9.36
C GLY A 258 5.25 18.80 10.30
N TYR A 259 6.04 17.99 10.99
CA TYR A 259 5.94 17.86 12.45
C TYR A 259 7.30 17.48 13.07
N VAL A 260 7.80 18.42 13.87
CA VAL A 260 8.95 18.41 14.80
C VAL A 260 9.46 17.02 15.22
N GLN A 261 10.74 16.75 14.94
CA GLN A 261 11.51 15.73 15.68
C GLN A 261 11.94 16.32 17.04
N PRO A 262 11.72 15.62 18.17
CA PRO A 262 12.35 15.99 19.42
C PRO A 262 13.82 15.55 19.38
N ASP A 263 14.67 16.55 19.41
CA ASP A 263 16.06 16.54 19.84
C ASP A 263 16.19 15.81 21.20
N PHE A 264 16.68 14.57 21.17
CA PHE A 264 17.18 13.89 22.36
C PHE A 264 18.71 13.95 22.37
N GLU A 265 19.24 14.87 23.17
CA GLU A 265 20.62 14.91 23.60
C GLU A 265 20.99 13.58 24.29
N VAL A 266 21.95 12.86 23.72
CA VAL A 266 22.65 11.78 24.42
C VAL A 266 23.76 12.44 25.24
N VAL A 267 23.56 12.52 26.56
CA VAL A 267 24.60 12.90 27.52
C VAL A 267 25.53 11.70 27.75
N PRO A 268 26.85 11.81 27.51
CA PRO A 268 27.83 10.88 28.06
C PRO A 268 28.39 11.44 29.37
N GLU A 269 28.32 10.63 30.42
CA GLU A 269 28.86 10.95 31.76
C GLU A 269 30.39 10.85 31.78
N GLN A 270 31.01 12.03 31.93
CA GLN A 270 32.28 12.42 32.57
C GLN A 270 33.58 11.61 32.38
N GLU A 271 34.63 12.32 31.95
CA GLU A 271 35.87 12.56 32.74
C GLU A 271 36.50 13.89 32.28
N GLN A 272 36.67 14.86 33.21
CA GLN A 272 37.38 16.15 32.99
C GLN A 272 38.87 15.99 33.36
N PRO A 273 39.81 16.80 32.82
CA PRO A 273 40.12 18.08 33.46
C PRO A 273 40.42 19.28 32.53
N GLN A 274 39.83 20.41 32.93
CA GLN A 274 40.33 21.81 32.96
C GLN A 274 41.10 22.42 31.77
N GLN A 275 40.50 23.46 31.17
CA GLN A 275 41.19 24.76 30.99
C GLN A 275 40.22 25.96 30.79
N GLU A 276 40.37 26.89 31.73
CA GLU A 276 39.99 28.30 31.88
C GLU A 276 39.10 29.03 30.83
N ARG A 277 37.98 29.57 31.32
CA ARG A 277 37.21 30.67 30.70
C ARG A 277 37.65 32.03 31.28
N PRO A 278 37.81 33.09 30.47
CA PRO A 278 37.76 34.46 30.95
C PRO A 278 36.32 35.01 30.99
N PRO A 279 36.05 36.07 31.78
CA PRO A 279 34.75 36.29 32.42
C PRO A 279 33.83 37.33 31.73
N GLU A 280 32.52 37.18 31.97
CA GLU A 280 31.49 38.20 31.71
C GLU A 280 31.57 39.39 32.69
N ARG A 281 31.09 40.56 32.24
CA ARG A 281 30.59 41.66 33.08
C ARG A 281 29.72 42.64 32.25
N PRO A 282 28.85 43.47 32.85
CA PRO A 282 27.54 43.08 33.39
C PRO A 282 26.37 43.95 32.85
N ALA A 283 25.16 43.55 33.25
CA ALA A 283 23.85 44.12 32.93
C ALA A 283 23.63 45.61 33.25
N GLN A 284 22.76 46.27 32.46
CA GLN A 284 21.87 47.34 32.91
C GLN A 284 20.45 47.17 32.33
N ARG A 285 19.46 47.27 33.21
CA ARG A 285 18.00 47.46 33.02
C ARG A 285 17.62 48.68 33.91
N PRO A 286 16.38 49.22 33.92
CA PRO A 286 15.27 49.19 32.96
C PRO A 286 14.57 50.58 32.79
N ARG A 287 13.58 50.71 31.89
CA ARG A 287 12.40 51.54 32.16
C ARG A 287 11.11 51.04 31.45
N GLN A 288 10.05 50.99 32.26
CA GLN A 288 8.63 50.61 32.09
C GLN A 288 7.89 51.47 31.03
N GLN A 289 6.74 51.20 30.41
CA GLN A 289 5.54 50.29 30.47
C GLN A 289 4.63 50.69 29.23
N PRO A 290 3.37 50.23 29.02
CA PRO A 290 2.77 48.90 28.84
C PRO A 290 2.08 48.72 27.44
N ALA A 291 1.37 47.58 27.26
CA ALA A 291 0.76 46.96 26.06
C ALA A 291 -0.18 47.83 25.16
N PRO A 292 -0.55 47.42 23.91
CA PRO A 292 -1.43 46.26 23.68
C PRO A 292 -1.12 45.38 22.45
N SER A 293 -1.68 44.18 22.51
CA SER A 293 -1.83 43.20 21.43
C SER A 293 -2.67 43.76 20.26
N ASN A 294 -2.13 43.75 19.03
CA ASN A 294 -2.90 43.46 17.82
C ASN A 294 -1.98 43.37 16.58
N ARG A 295 -2.42 42.58 15.58
CA ARG A 295 -1.96 42.48 14.18
C ARG A 295 -0.98 41.35 13.81
N GLN A 296 -1.54 40.34 13.17
CA GLN A 296 -1.28 40.12 11.73
C GLN A 296 -2.63 40.09 11.01
N GLN A 297 -3.23 41.26 10.76
CA GLN A 297 -3.45 41.79 9.40
C GLN A 297 -2.76 41.01 8.27
N GLY A 298 -3.49 40.05 7.73
CA GLY A 298 -3.35 39.66 6.32
C GLY A 298 -3.84 40.81 5.44
N GLN A 299 -2.97 41.24 4.55
CA GLN A 299 -3.24 42.19 3.48
C GLN A 299 -4.38 41.66 2.60
N ASN A 300 -5.37 42.50 2.30
CA ASN A 300 -6.10 42.58 1.03
C ASN A 300 -7.00 43.81 1.08
N GLY A 301 -6.72 44.77 0.21
CA GLY A 301 -7.19 46.16 0.27
C GLY A 301 -8.52 46.44 -0.41
N ASP A 302 -9.32 45.45 -0.78
CA ASP A 302 -10.59 45.68 -1.48
C ASP A 302 -11.69 44.80 -0.88
N SER A 303 -12.47 45.38 0.03
CA SER A 303 -13.60 44.72 0.68
C SER A 303 -14.87 45.52 0.44
N GLU A 304 -15.89 44.89 -0.12
CA GLU A 304 -17.21 45.50 -0.36
C GLU A 304 -18.15 45.25 0.83
N PHE A 305 -19.26 45.99 0.91
CA PHE A 305 -20.23 45.88 2.00
C PHE A 305 -21.56 45.29 1.50
N CYS A 306 -22.18 44.46 2.33
CA CYS A 306 -23.49 43.90 2.07
C CYS A 306 -24.56 45.01 2.06
N ALA A 307 -25.41 45.04 1.03
CA ALA A 307 -26.45 46.07 0.89
C ALA A 307 -27.57 46.01 1.96
N ASP A 308 -27.87 44.82 2.51
CA ASP A 308 -28.94 44.67 3.50
C ASP A 308 -28.47 44.87 4.95
N CYS A 309 -27.28 44.39 5.29
CA CYS A 309 -26.81 44.38 6.69
C CYS A 309 -25.49 45.13 6.92
N GLY A 310 -24.90 45.73 5.88
CA GLY A 310 -23.68 46.53 5.98
C GLY A 310 -22.42 45.76 6.38
N LYS A 311 -22.48 44.43 6.46
CA LYS A 311 -21.34 43.59 6.85
C LYS A 311 -20.29 43.55 5.74
N GLN A 312 -19.02 43.61 6.11
CA GLN A 312 -17.90 43.49 5.16
C GLN A 312 -17.90 42.10 4.52
N VAL A 313 -17.84 42.05 3.19
CA VAL A 313 -17.83 40.83 2.38
C VAL A 313 -16.56 40.78 1.54
N GLY A 314 -15.96 39.59 1.45
CA GLY A 314 -14.87 39.34 0.51
C GLY A 314 -15.36 39.40 -0.93
N LEU A 315 -14.49 39.83 -1.85
CA LEU A 315 -14.81 40.03 -3.27
C LEU A 315 -15.46 38.82 -3.94
N ASP A 316 -15.00 37.60 -3.63
CA ASP A 316 -15.57 36.36 -4.19
C ASP A 316 -17.07 36.21 -3.86
N VAL A 317 -17.46 36.58 -2.63
CA VAL A 317 -18.85 36.50 -2.17
C VAL A 317 -19.68 37.60 -2.81
N ALA A 318 -19.10 38.78 -2.99
CA ALA A 318 -19.77 39.90 -3.65
C ALA A 318 -19.96 39.66 -5.16
N GLU A 319 -18.98 39.07 -5.85
CA GLU A 319 -19.09 38.74 -7.28
C GLU A 319 -20.14 37.67 -7.54
N TYR A 320 -20.17 36.61 -6.72
CA TYR A 320 -21.23 35.60 -6.77
C TYR A 320 -22.61 36.23 -6.54
N SER A 321 -22.71 37.14 -5.57
CA SER A 321 -23.96 37.83 -5.27
C SER A 321 -24.44 38.68 -6.45
N ARG A 322 -23.55 39.45 -7.08
CA ARG A 322 -23.90 40.28 -8.24
C ARG A 322 -24.46 39.47 -9.41
N LYS A 323 -23.88 38.29 -9.67
CA LYS A 323 -24.31 37.41 -10.77
C LYS A 323 -25.69 36.79 -10.54
N HIS A 324 -26.09 36.58 -9.28
CA HIS A 324 -27.31 35.83 -8.95
C HIS A 324 -28.43 36.66 -8.31
N PHE A 325 -28.12 37.84 -7.78
CA PHE A 325 -29.06 38.72 -7.07
C PHE A 325 -29.08 40.14 -7.67
N GLY A 326 -29.15 40.22 -9.01
CA GLY A 326 -29.45 41.47 -9.72
C GLY A 326 -28.39 42.56 -9.62
N GLY A 327 -27.11 42.20 -9.51
CA GLY A 327 -26.01 43.17 -9.46
C GLY A 327 -25.74 43.76 -8.07
N VAL A 328 -26.39 43.26 -7.01
CA VAL A 328 -26.21 43.73 -5.63
C VAL A 328 -25.35 42.76 -4.82
N ALA A 329 -24.45 43.31 -4.00
CA ALA A 329 -23.58 42.53 -3.11
C ALA A 329 -24.30 42.22 -1.78
N TYR A 330 -24.56 40.94 -1.52
CA TYR A 330 -25.12 40.41 -0.28
C TYR A 330 -24.14 39.46 0.39
N CYS A 331 -24.12 39.43 1.72
CA CYS A 331 -23.39 38.42 2.48
C CYS A 331 -24.08 37.05 2.40
N ARG A 332 -23.36 35.98 2.73
CA ARG A 332 -23.87 34.59 2.66
C ARG A 332 -25.13 34.36 3.50
N ASP A 333 -25.33 35.11 4.57
CA ASP A 333 -26.53 35.01 5.41
C ASP A 333 -27.74 35.67 4.74
N CYS A 334 -27.57 36.88 4.18
CA CYS A 334 -28.62 37.57 3.44
C CYS A 334 -28.99 36.84 2.13
N GLN A 335 -28.01 36.25 1.42
CA GLN A 335 -28.26 35.43 0.22
C GLN A 335 -29.20 34.25 0.51
N ARG A 336 -29.03 33.57 1.65
CA ARG A 336 -29.90 32.45 2.07
C ARG A 336 -31.32 32.90 2.39
N ASN A 337 -31.50 34.12 2.91
CA ASN A 337 -32.81 34.66 3.23
C ASN A 337 -33.56 35.14 1.97
N HIS A 338 -32.86 35.63 0.93
CA HIS A 338 -33.47 36.00 -0.35
C HIS A 338 -34.03 34.79 -1.11
N THR A 339 -33.45 33.60 -0.96
CA THR A 339 -33.98 32.37 -1.57
C THR A 339 -35.27 31.84 -0.92
N TRP A 340 -35.61 32.28 0.30
CA TRP A 340 -36.81 31.84 1.05
C TRP A 340 -38.03 32.75 0.88
N ARG A 341 -37.91 33.87 0.16
CA ARG A 341 -39.03 34.73 -0.24
C ARG A 341 -39.21 34.68 -1.75
N LYS A 342 -39.74 33.56 -2.24
CA LYS A 342 -40.42 33.48 -3.54
C LYS A 342 -41.80 32.89 -3.34
#